data_AF-A0A2W7LAT4-F1
#
_entry.id   AF-A0A2W7LAT4-F1
#
_cell.length_a   1.000
_cell.length_b   1.000
_cell.length_c   1.000
_cell.angle_alpha   90.00
_cell.angle_beta   90.00
_cell.angle_gamma   90.00
#
_symmetry.space_group_name_H-M   'P 1'
#
loop_
_entity.id
_entity.type
_entity.pdbx_description
1 polymer ?
#
loop_
_entity_poly.entity_id
_entity_poly.type
_entity_poly.pdbx_seq_one_letter_code
_entity_poly.pdbx_strand_id
1 'polypeptide(L)'
;MWVDHDGMTLYTFDKDAGGKSMCNGECAKNWPPLMVKKDDEAPKDKWTHVTRDDGSMQWAYDGKPLYTFVKDKKAGETTGDGMKDVWHVAKP
;
A
#
# COMPACT_ATOMS: atom_id res chain seq x y z
N MET A 1 -12.35 2.71 4.56
CA MET A 1 -10.98 3.11 4.17
C MET A 1 -10.02 2.40 5.10
N TRP A 2 -8.96 1.82 4.56
CA TRP A 2 -7.90 1.22 5.38
C TRP A 2 -6.85 2.25 5.77
N VAL A 3 -6.25 2.05 6.94
CA VAL A 3 -5.17 2.88 7.48
C VAL A 3 -4.07 2.00 8.05
N ASP A 4 -2.85 2.52 8.13
CA ASP A 4 -1.75 1.85 8.84
C ASP A 4 -1.84 2.06 10.36
N HIS A 5 -0.84 1.54 11.08
CA HIS A 5 -0.73 1.65 12.54
C HIS A 5 -0.66 3.09 13.09
N ASP A 6 -0.25 4.06 12.27
CA ASP A 6 -0.15 5.48 12.62
C ASP A 6 -1.43 6.25 12.21
N GLY A 7 -2.42 5.55 11.65
CA GLY A 7 -3.66 6.13 11.14
C GLY A 7 -3.54 6.77 9.75
N MET A 8 -2.44 6.55 9.05
CA MET A 8 -2.21 7.08 7.70
C MET A 8 -3.03 6.29 6.68
N THR A 9 -3.65 7.00 5.74
CA THR A 9 -4.46 6.38 4.69
C THR A 9 -3.64 5.44 3.82
N LEU A 10 -4.21 4.27 3.53
CA LEU A 10 -3.64 3.31 2.60
C LEU A 10 -4.25 3.44 1.22
N TYR A 11 -3.43 3.20 0.20
CA TYR A 11 -3.78 3.32 -1.20
C TYR A 11 -3.43 2.06 -1.97
N THR A 12 -4.11 1.87 -3.10
CA THR A 12 -3.83 0.85 -4.11
C THR A 12 -3.43 1.52 -5.42
N PHE A 13 -2.63 0.81 -6.23
CA PHE A 13 -2.12 1.31 -7.50
C PHE A 13 -2.65 0.45 -8.65
N ASP A 14 -3.32 1.07 -9.62
CA ASP A 14 -3.96 0.35 -10.73
C ASP A 14 -2.98 -0.37 -11.65
N LYS A 15 -1.71 0.07 -11.66
CA LYS A 15 -0.68 -0.59 -12.47
C LYS A 15 -0.10 -1.82 -11.79
N ASP A 16 -0.41 -2.07 -10.52
CA ASP A 16 -0.02 -3.31 -9.87
C ASP A 16 -0.76 -4.50 -10.51
N ALA A 17 -0.02 -5.58 -10.77
CA ALA A 17 -0.54 -6.71 -11.53
C ALA A 17 0.07 -8.02 -11.03
N GLY A 18 -0.69 -9.10 -11.16
CA GLY A 18 -0.23 -10.45 -10.80
C GLY A 18 0.10 -10.62 -9.31
N GLY A 19 -0.55 -9.86 -8.43
CA GLY A 19 -0.26 -9.89 -6.99
C GLY A 19 1.13 -9.34 -6.65
N LYS A 20 1.65 -8.40 -7.45
CA LYS A 20 2.97 -7.81 -7.27
C LYS A 20 2.92 -6.31 -7.47
N SER A 21 3.71 -5.60 -6.66
CA SER A 21 3.93 -4.16 -6.81
C SER A 21 4.73 -3.84 -8.08
N MET A 22 4.18 -3.00 -8.95
CA MET A 22 4.90 -2.33 -10.03
C MET A 22 5.49 -0.98 -9.57
N CYS A 23 5.15 -0.51 -8.37
CA CYS A 23 5.70 0.71 -7.78
C CYS A 23 7.04 0.43 -7.08
N ASN A 24 8.14 0.62 -7.80
CA ASN A 24 9.52 0.46 -7.30
C ASN A 24 10.35 1.74 -7.48
N GLY A 25 11.52 1.81 -6.84
CA GLY A 25 12.45 2.94 -6.98
C GLY A 25 11.83 4.28 -6.61
N GLU A 26 11.87 5.26 -7.52
CA GLU A 26 11.28 6.59 -7.32
C GLU A 26 9.78 6.58 -7.04
N CYS A 27 9.05 5.58 -7.54
CA CYS A 27 7.64 5.42 -7.21
C CYS A 27 7.48 5.15 -5.71
N ALA A 28 8.24 4.18 -5.18
CA ALA A 28 8.21 3.80 -3.77
C ALA A 28 8.72 4.90 -2.82
N LYS A 29 9.51 5.87 -3.32
CA LYS A 29 9.89 7.05 -2.53
C LYS A 29 8.72 8.03 -2.32
N ASN A 30 7.79 8.11 -3.27
CA ASN A 30 6.60 8.96 -3.16
C ASN A 30 5.40 8.20 -2.59
N TRP A 31 5.35 6.89 -2.82
CA TRP A 31 4.32 5.97 -2.38
C TRP A 31 4.96 4.83 -1.60
N PRO A 32 5.36 5.05 -0.34
CA PRO A 32 6.05 4.04 0.43
C PRO A 32 5.17 2.79 0.60
N PRO A 33 5.70 1.59 0.33
CA PRO A 33 4.96 0.35 0.54
C PRO A 33 4.67 0.15 2.03
N LEU A 34 3.49 -0.38 2.34
CA LEU A 34 3.19 -0.88 3.68
C LEU A 34 3.94 -2.21 3.89
N MET A 35 5.13 -2.11 4.46
CA MET A 35 6.02 -3.26 4.69
C MET A 35 5.46 -4.18 5.77
N VAL A 36 5.64 -5.49 5.57
CA VAL A 36 5.37 -6.49 6.60
C VAL A 36 6.50 -6.45 7.62
N LYS A 37 6.16 -6.24 8.89
CA LYS A 37 7.10 -6.27 10.02
C LYS A 37 7.09 -7.66 10.66
N LYS A 38 8.17 -7.99 11.38
CA LYS A 38 8.36 -9.30 12.01
C LYS A 38 7.26 -9.66 13.02
N ASP A 39 6.73 -8.66 13.71
CA ASP A 39 5.73 -8.83 14.77
C ASP A 39 4.30 -8.58 14.26
N ASP A 40 4.11 -8.36 12.95
CA ASP A 40 2.77 -8.25 12.40
C ASP A 40 2.06 -9.61 12.48
N GLU A 41 0.75 -9.57 12.70
CA GLU A 41 -0.06 -10.78 12.65
C GLU A 41 -0.02 -11.43 11.26
N ALA A 42 -0.22 -12.75 11.22
CA ALA A 42 -0.41 -13.43 9.96
C ALA A 42 -1.66 -12.89 9.23
N PRO A 43 -1.63 -12.78 7.89
CA PRO A 43 -2.76 -12.32 7.09
C PRO A 43 -4.01 -13.19 7.35
N LYS A 44 -5.17 -12.54 7.40
CA LYS A 44 -6.49 -13.17 7.57
C LYS A 44 -7.48 -12.60 6.55
N ASP A 45 -8.51 -13.36 6.23
CA ASP A 45 -9.55 -12.98 5.27
C ASP A 45 -8.98 -12.56 3.91
N LYS A 46 -9.24 -11.31 3.48
CA LYS A 46 -8.73 -10.74 2.22
C LYS A 46 -7.32 -10.16 2.34
N TRP A 47 -6.73 -10.11 3.52
CA TRP A 47 -5.36 -9.64 3.68
C TRP A 47 -4.39 -10.71 3.19
N THR A 48 -3.36 -10.27 2.47
CA THR A 48 -2.30 -11.15 1.95
C THR A 48 -0.96 -10.45 2.04
N HIS A 49 0.12 -11.20 1.88
CA HIS A 49 1.45 -10.63 1.65
C HIS A 49 1.87 -10.83 0.21
N VAL A 50 2.64 -9.88 -0.33
CA VAL A 50 3.26 -9.97 -1.65
C VAL A 50 4.77 -9.79 -1.52
N THR A 51 5.53 -10.51 -2.32
CA THR A 51 6.99 -10.35 -2.39
C THR A 51 7.32 -9.31 -3.45
N ARG A 52 8.07 -8.29 -3.05
CA ARG A 52 8.57 -7.22 -3.93
C ARG A 52 9.82 -7.67 -4.68
N ASP A 53 10.23 -6.89 -5.68
CA ASP A 53 11.43 -7.16 -6.49
C ASP A 53 12.74 -7.19 -5.69
N ASP A 54 12.79 -6.43 -4.60
CA ASP A 54 13.93 -6.39 -3.68
C ASP A 54 13.92 -7.54 -2.65
N GLY A 55 12.97 -8.48 -2.76
CA GLY A 55 12.80 -9.62 -1.86
C GLY A 55 12.08 -9.29 -0.55
N SER A 56 11.73 -8.03 -0.32
CA SER A 56 10.98 -7.62 0.86
C SER A 56 9.49 -7.95 0.73
N MET A 57 8.79 -8.07 1.86
CA MET A 57 7.36 -8.39 1.90
C MET A 57 6.53 -7.13 2.15
N GLN A 58 5.44 -7.00 1.42
CA GLN A 58 4.49 -5.90 1.52
C GLN A 58 3.07 -6.43 1.77
N TRP A 59 2.31 -5.69 2.56
CA TRP A 59 0.90 -5.96 2.79
C TRP A 59 0.07 -5.69 1.55
N ALA A 60 -0.90 -6.56 1.31
CA ALA A 60 -1.89 -6.43 0.27
C ALA A 60 -3.28 -6.70 0.83
N TYR A 61 -4.30 -6.09 0.22
CA TYR A 61 -5.70 -6.35 0.51
C TYR A 61 -6.43 -6.69 -0.78
N ASP A 62 -7.15 -7.81 -0.78
CA ASP A 62 -7.87 -8.33 -1.96
C ASP A 62 -6.95 -8.44 -3.19
N GLY A 63 -5.72 -8.91 -2.95
CA GLY A 63 -4.68 -9.06 -3.98
C GLY A 63 -4.01 -7.77 -4.46
N LYS A 64 -4.37 -6.60 -3.91
CA LYS A 64 -3.78 -5.31 -4.26
C LYS A 64 -2.73 -4.86 -3.23
N PRO A 65 -1.47 -4.61 -3.63
CA PRO A 65 -0.45 -4.07 -2.73
C PRO A 65 -0.85 -2.71 -2.14
N LEU A 66 -0.49 -2.48 -0.88
CA LEU A 66 -0.89 -1.29 -0.13
C LEU A 66 0.28 -0.32 0.08
N TYR A 67 0.00 0.97 -0.04
CA TYR A 67 0.99 2.04 0.08
C TYR A 67 0.47 3.18 0.94
N THR A 68 1.37 3.92 1.57
CA THR A 68 1.08 5.26 2.10
C THR A 68 1.49 6.31 1.07
N PHE A 69 1.16 7.58 1.32
CA PHE A 69 1.55 8.69 0.45
C PHE A 69 2.35 9.74 1.21
N VAL A 70 3.56 10.09 0.72
CA VAL A 70 4.47 10.98 1.47
C VAL A 70 3.96 12.41 1.67
N LYS A 71 2.97 12.85 0.89
CA LYS A 71 2.38 14.19 1.07
C LYS A 71 1.27 14.21 2.10
N ASP A 72 0.71 13.06 2.46
CA ASP A 72 -0.15 12.96 3.64
C ASP A 72 0.75 13.10 4.88
N LYS A 73 0.48 14.11 5.70
CA LYS A 73 1.22 14.46 6.92
C LYS A 73 0.45 14.13 8.19
N LYS A 74 -0.85 13.85 8.08
CA LYS A 74 -1.72 13.54 9.22
C LYS A 74 -2.64 12.37 8.90
N ALA A 75 -3.02 11.66 9.96
CA ALA A 75 -3.99 10.59 9.89
C ALA A 75 -5.30 11.07 9.24
N GLY A 76 -5.85 10.24 8.37
CA GLY A 76 -7.09 10.52 7.63
C GLY A 76 -6.96 11.48 6.44
N GLU A 77 -5.79 12.04 6.16
CA GLU A 77 -5.57 12.75 4.89
C GLU A 77 -5.61 11.78 3.71
N THR A 78 -6.23 12.20 2.61
CA THR A 78 -6.43 11.38 1.41
C THR A 78 -5.91 12.09 0.15
N THR A 79 -4.83 12.87 0.25
CA THR A 79 -4.40 13.78 -0.83
C THR A 79 -3.82 13.05 -2.04
N GLY A 80 -3.57 11.75 -1.92
CA GLY A 80 -3.14 10.88 -3.00
C GLY A 80 -4.28 10.32 -3.86
N ASP A 81 -5.54 10.42 -3.42
CA ASP A 81 -6.67 9.82 -4.13
C ASP A 81 -6.86 10.47 -5.51
N GLY A 82 -7.05 9.64 -6.54
CA GLY A 82 -7.15 10.09 -7.93
C GLY A 82 -5.85 10.60 -8.53
N MET A 83 -4.70 10.48 -7.84
CA MET A 83 -3.44 10.97 -8.39
C MET A 83 -3.09 10.23 -9.69
N LYS A 84 -2.90 11.00 -10.77
CA LYS A 84 -2.66 10.47 -12.13
C LYS A 84 -3.73 9.48 -12.60
N ASP A 85 -4.93 9.54 -12.01
CA ASP A 85 -6.06 8.64 -12.29
C ASP A 85 -5.78 7.15 -12.07
N VAL A 86 -4.76 6.81 -11.28
CA VAL A 86 -4.30 5.42 -11.07
C VAL A 86 -4.06 5.05 -9.60
N TRP A 87 -4.20 6.02 -8.68
CA TRP A 87 -4.05 5.82 -7.25
C TRP A 87 -5.39 6.00 -6.57
N HIS A 88 -5.78 5.02 -5.76
CA HIS A 88 -7.09 5.01 -5.10
C HIS A 88 -6.97 4.65 -3.64
N VAL A 89 -7.73 5.33 -2.79
CA VAL A 89 -7.87 4.96 -1.38
C VAL A 89 -8.31 3.51 -1.26
N ALA A 90 -7.57 2.73 -0.48
CA ALA A 90 -7.88 1.33 -0.18
C ALA A 90 -9.14 1.24 0.70
N LYS A 91 -10.05 0.33 0.34
CA LYS A 91 -11.34 0.13 1.02
C LYS A 91 -11.57 -1.37 1.27
N PRO A 92 -12.37 -1.73 2.30
CA PRO A 92 -12.83 -3.11 2.51
C PRO A 92 -13.62 -3.68 1.32
#